data_AF-A0A0J9TVF0-F1
#
_entry.id   AF-A0A0J9TVF0-F1
#
_cell.length_a   1.000
_cell.length_b   1.000
_cell.length_c   1.000
_cell.angle_alpha   90.00
_cell.angle_beta   90.00
_cell.angle_gamma   90.00
#
_symmetry.space_group_name_H-M   'P 1'
#
loop_
_entity.id
_entity.type
_entity.pdbx_description
1 polymer ?
#
loop_
_entity_poly.entity_id
_entity_poly.type
_entity_poly.pdbx_seq_one_letter_code
_entity_poly.pdbx_strand_id
1 'polypeptide(L)'
;MYDELDKNVDDDTNRHLYDVLCDQIIKQFGGEIDKHKKTCMKLVRNLGFYSKNSKYFNHSYDRCNILYNWIYNSIKKDKITNVIIKNCYDDYIKAKNISEDNNTCIYYSYKDDYIEPENIMLLNVFKSYMSDTKVTLNGANNILKSFCHKYICEFVNIYNKMNSKYCLGEGSIDKMQQNTCEYLSTFKRNYMLYLYKDQKEEDKIPSLEKVEEEYILKCQKDEQRPALTAEVHAEGPLPHPRGDTQGGTHTFPSQPTHSNSDPNNSMSSTVSTAVGTVAGASSILALLYKVTQNFT
;
A
#
# COMPACT_ATOMS: atom_id res chain seq x y z
N MET A 1 12.82 -1.66 5.52
CA MET A 1 13.47 -1.68 4.18
C MET A 1 13.11 -0.46 3.33
N TYR A 2 11.82 -0.09 3.21
CA TYR A 2 11.41 1.08 2.42
C TYR A 2 12.02 2.40 2.92
N ASP A 3 12.00 2.65 4.24
CA ASP A 3 12.55 3.88 4.83
C ASP A 3 14.07 4.03 4.62
N GLU A 4 14.77 2.90 4.48
CA GLU A 4 16.19 2.89 4.16
C GLU A 4 16.45 3.51 2.77
N LEU A 5 15.55 3.26 1.80
CA LEU A 5 15.63 3.85 0.46
C LEU A 5 15.40 5.36 0.47
N ASP A 6 14.70 5.91 1.46
CA ASP A 6 14.42 7.35 1.55
C ASP A 6 15.40 8.13 2.44
N LYS A 7 16.37 7.45 3.06
CA LYS A 7 17.45 8.11 3.83
C LYS A 7 18.18 9.15 2.99
N ASN A 8 18.67 10.20 3.65
CA ASN A 8 19.49 11.21 2.99
C ASN A 8 20.83 10.60 2.52
N VAL A 9 21.47 11.25 1.55
CA VAL A 9 22.75 10.86 0.96
C VAL A 9 23.92 11.72 1.46
N ASP A 10 23.66 12.67 2.37
CA ASP A 10 24.65 13.65 2.81
C ASP A 10 25.87 13.00 3.49
N ASP A 11 25.65 11.91 4.24
CA ASP A 11 26.71 11.18 4.93
C ASP A 11 27.34 10.05 4.07
N ASP A 12 26.97 9.94 2.79
CA ASP A 12 27.49 8.90 1.90
C ASP A 12 28.83 9.32 1.28
N THR A 13 29.85 8.47 1.36
CA THR A 13 31.20 8.76 0.82
C THR A 13 31.18 9.04 -0.68
N ASN A 14 30.23 8.47 -1.41
CA ASN A 14 30.07 8.62 -2.86
C ASN A 14 29.10 9.75 -3.23
N ARG A 15 28.64 10.57 -2.27
CA ARG A 15 27.68 11.66 -2.52
C ARG A 15 28.08 12.55 -3.71
N HIS A 16 29.36 12.90 -3.81
CA HIS A 16 29.88 13.74 -4.89
C HIS A 16 29.72 13.09 -6.27
N LEU A 17 29.85 11.77 -6.38
CA LEU A 17 29.63 11.03 -7.63
C LEU A 17 28.15 11.01 -8.02
N TYR A 18 27.27 10.81 -7.03
CA TYR A 18 25.82 10.90 -7.26
C TYR A 18 25.42 12.29 -7.75
N ASP A 19 26.01 13.34 -7.15
CA ASP A 19 25.75 14.74 -7.49
C ASP A 19 26.10 15.05 -8.95
N VAL A 20 27.31 14.68 -9.37
CA VAL A 20 27.81 14.89 -10.74
C VAL A 20 26.95 14.15 -11.76
N LEU A 21 26.68 12.85 -11.53
CA LEU A 21 25.87 12.05 -12.45
C LEU A 21 24.45 12.61 -12.58
N CYS A 22 23.81 12.93 -11.46
CA CYS A 22 22.45 13.46 -11.47
C CYS A 22 22.36 14.84 -12.12
N ASP A 23 23.35 15.71 -11.91
CA ASP A 23 23.41 17.00 -12.60
C ASP A 23 23.52 16.82 -14.11
N GLN A 24 24.37 15.90 -14.56
CA GLN A 24 24.54 15.59 -15.98
C GLN A 24 23.23 15.09 -16.59
N ILE A 25 22.61 14.08 -15.97
CA ILE A 25 21.33 13.52 -16.44
C ILE A 25 20.26 14.60 -16.49
N ILE A 26 20.06 15.35 -15.40
CA ILE A 26 18.95 16.31 -15.33
C ILE A 26 19.14 17.46 -16.34
N LYS A 27 20.36 18.00 -16.46
CA LYS A 27 20.67 19.06 -17.45
C LYS A 27 20.45 18.60 -18.88
N GLN A 28 20.90 17.38 -19.20
CA GLN A 28 20.79 16.84 -20.56
C GLN A 28 19.34 16.62 -20.98
N PHE A 29 18.47 16.21 -20.06
CA PHE A 29 17.07 15.85 -20.35
C PHE A 29 16.05 16.92 -19.95
N GLY A 30 16.50 18.17 -19.77
CA GLY A 30 15.62 19.33 -19.57
C GLY A 30 14.82 19.29 -18.28
N GLY A 31 15.30 18.59 -17.25
CA GLY A 31 14.64 18.54 -15.95
C GLY A 31 15.00 19.73 -15.07
N GLU A 32 14.11 20.07 -14.14
CA GLU A 32 14.38 21.07 -13.11
C GLU A 32 15.31 20.47 -12.04
N ILE A 33 16.56 20.94 -12.01
CA ILE A 33 17.61 20.41 -11.12
C ILE A 33 17.14 20.43 -9.66
N ASP A 34 16.68 21.59 -9.19
CA ASP A 34 16.29 21.80 -7.80
C ASP A 34 15.16 20.85 -7.38
N LYS A 35 14.28 20.49 -8.32
CA LYS A 35 13.16 19.59 -8.09
C LYS A 35 13.58 18.13 -8.00
N HIS A 36 14.47 17.68 -8.90
CA HIS A 36 14.70 16.24 -9.10
C HIS A 36 16.02 15.71 -8.52
N LYS A 37 17.01 16.59 -8.31
CA LYS A 37 18.39 16.19 -7.98
C LYS A 37 18.46 15.31 -6.73
N LYS A 38 17.80 15.72 -5.65
CA LYS A 38 17.80 14.97 -4.38
C LYS A 38 17.25 13.54 -4.55
N THR A 39 16.20 13.37 -5.33
CA THR A 39 15.58 12.06 -5.58
C THR A 39 16.41 11.22 -6.53
N CYS A 40 17.01 11.84 -7.55
CA CYS A 40 17.97 11.19 -8.43
C CYS A 40 19.17 10.63 -7.64
N MET A 41 19.76 11.42 -6.73
CA MET A 41 20.92 10.96 -5.95
C MET A 41 20.55 9.76 -5.06
N LYS A 42 19.36 9.77 -4.45
CA LYS A 42 18.84 8.61 -3.71
C LYS A 42 18.68 7.38 -4.60
N LEU A 43 18.16 7.55 -5.82
CA LEU A 43 18.02 6.45 -6.79
C LEU A 43 19.40 5.86 -7.16
N VAL A 44 20.37 6.69 -7.54
CA VAL A 44 21.73 6.23 -7.89
C VAL A 44 22.38 5.47 -6.72
N ARG A 45 22.23 5.95 -5.48
CA ARG A 45 22.67 5.23 -4.28
C ARG A 45 21.94 3.88 -4.13
N ASN A 46 20.62 3.85 -4.30
CA ASN A 46 19.81 2.64 -4.15
C ASN A 46 20.11 1.58 -5.21
N LEU A 47 20.59 2.00 -6.38
CA LEU A 47 21.12 1.12 -7.41
C LEU A 47 22.53 0.60 -7.09
N GLY A 48 23.17 1.08 -6.03
CA GLY A 48 24.52 0.70 -5.62
C GLY A 48 25.60 1.00 -6.67
N PHE A 49 25.38 2.05 -7.46
CA PHE A 49 26.18 2.41 -8.64
C PHE A 49 27.69 2.45 -8.37
N TYR A 50 28.09 2.99 -7.22
CA TYR A 50 29.48 3.23 -6.86
C TYR A 50 29.94 2.44 -5.62
N SER A 51 29.20 1.39 -5.25
CA SER A 51 29.51 0.62 -4.04
C SER A 51 29.30 -0.87 -4.28
N LYS A 52 30.40 -1.57 -4.62
CA LYS A 52 30.43 -3.02 -4.92
C LYS A 52 29.85 -3.90 -3.81
N ASN A 53 29.87 -3.44 -2.55
CA ASN A 53 29.40 -4.16 -1.37
C ASN A 53 28.45 -3.32 -0.50
N SER A 54 27.67 -2.43 -1.12
CA SER A 54 26.78 -1.57 -0.33
C SER A 54 25.77 -2.41 0.44
N LYS A 55 25.50 -2.05 1.70
CA LYS A 55 24.29 -2.54 2.39
C LYS A 55 23.01 -2.16 1.63
N TYR A 56 23.08 -1.12 0.80
CA TYR A 56 22.00 -0.72 -0.10
C TYR A 56 21.82 -1.67 -1.30
N PHE A 57 22.82 -2.52 -1.55
CA PHE A 57 23.00 -3.30 -2.76
C PHE A 57 23.06 -4.80 -2.41
N ASN A 58 21.91 -5.34 -2.06
CA ASN A 58 21.67 -6.78 -2.08
C ASN A 58 20.54 -7.00 -3.09
N HIS A 59 20.88 -7.40 -4.31
CA HIS A 59 19.93 -7.63 -5.40
C HIS A 59 19.10 -8.90 -5.22
N SER A 60 18.55 -9.10 -4.03
CA SER A 60 17.44 -10.01 -3.92
C SER A 60 16.30 -9.47 -4.78
N TYR A 61 15.57 -10.40 -5.39
CA TYR A 61 14.32 -10.11 -6.10
C TYR A 61 13.42 -9.16 -5.28
N ASP A 62 13.42 -9.33 -3.95
CA ASP A 62 12.63 -8.55 -3.01
C ASP A 62 13.08 -7.10 -2.89
N ARG A 63 14.39 -6.86 -2.88
CA ARG A 63 14.93 -5.50 -2.80
C ARG A 63 14.64 -4.72 -4.07
N CYS A 64 14.72 -5.36 -5.24
CA CYS A 64 14.34 -4.73 -6.51
C CYS A 64 12.86 -4.33 -6.52
N ASN A 65 11.95 -5.20 -6.06
CA ASN A 65 10.53 -4.89 -5.99
C ASN A 65 10.25 -3.68 -5.09
N ILE A 66 10.90 -3.60 -3.93
CA ILE A 66 10.73 -2.46 -3.00
C ILE A 66 11.31 -1.18 -3.60
N LEU A 67 12.42 -1.27 -4.33
CA LEU A 67 12.96 -0.13 -5.10
C LEU A 67 11.97 0.36 -6.16
N TYR A 68 11.35 -0.54 -6.93
CA TYR A 68 10.35 -0.14 -7.93
C TYR A 68 9.15 0.56 -7.31
N ASN A 69 8.70 0.09 -6.15
CA ASN A 69 7.66 0.76 -5.36
C ASN A 69 8.06 2.18 -4.95
N TRP A 70 9.27 2.33 -4.45
CA TRP A 70 9.81 3.64 -4.07
C TRP A 70 9.93 4.58 -5.28
N ILE A 71 10.37 4.08 -6.43
CA ILE A 71 10.46 4.85 -7.69
C ILE A 71 9.07 5.32 -8.12
N TYR A 72 8.10 4.42 -8.16
CA TYR A 72 6.72 4.74 -8.54
C TYR A 72 6.11 5.83 -7.66
N ASN A 73 6.26 5.69 -6.34
CA ASN A 73 5.79 6.68 -5.38
C ASN A 73 6.50 8.03 -5.56
N SER A 74 7.77 8.01 -5.97
CA SER A 74 8.53 9.22 -6.26
C SER A 74 8.02 9.93 -7.51
N ILE A 75 7.65 9.18 -8.56
CA ILE A 75 7.01 9.74 -9.76
C ILE A 75 5.65 10.36 -9.41
N LYS A 76 4.80 9.66 -8.65
CA LYS A 76 3.47 10.17 -8.25
C LYS A 76 3.53 11.46 -7.43
N LYS A 77 4.58 11.62 -6.64
CA LYS A 77 4.85 12.84 -5.86
C LYS A 77 5.59 13.92 -6.66
N ASP A 78 5.75 13.71 -7.97
CA ASP A 78 6.44 14.63 -8.88
C ASP A 78 7.88 14.93 -8.44
N LYS A 79 8.50 14.00 -7.70
CA LYS A 79 9.86 14.14 -7.16
C LYS A 79 10.93 13.78 -8.20
N ILE A 80 10.57 13.02 -9.23
CA ILE A 80 11.44 12.57 -10.31
C ILE A 80 10.59 12.21 -11.53
N THR A 81 11.13 12.33 -12.74
CA THR A 81 10.44 11.95 -13.98
C THR A 81 10.90 10.60 -14.50
N ASN A 82 10.06 9.94 -15.31
CA ASN A 82 10.42 8.70 -16.01
C ASN A 82 11.68 8.86 -16.87
N VAL A 83 11.88 10.02 -17.48
CA VAL A 83 13.05 10.30 -18.32
C VAL A 83 14.32 10.25 -17.48
N ILE A 84 14.34 10.87 -16.30
CA ILE A 84 15.50 10.83 -15.40
C ILE A 84 15.76 9.40 -14.93
N ILE A 85 14.72 8.67 -14.52
CA ILE A 85 14.84 7.27 -14.04
C ILE A 85 15.45 6.39 -15.12
N LYS A 86 14.92 6.45 -16.35
CA LYS A 86 15.41 5.64 -17.47
C LYS A 86 16.91 5.86 -17.69
N ASN A 87 17.35 7.11 -17.69
CA ASN A 87 18.76 7.42 -17.87
C ASN A 87 19.64 6.99 -16.70
N CYS A 88 19.15 7.06 -15.46
CA CYS A 88 19.86 6.47 -14.31
C CYS A 88 20.05 4.95 -14.50
N TYR A 89 19.03 4.24 -14.98
CA TYR A 89 19.14 2.80 -15.25
C TYR A 89 20.02 2.48 -16.46
N ASP A 90 19.98 3.27 -17.52
CA ASP A 90 20.83 3.07 -18.70
C ASP A 90 22.31 3.18 -18.33
N ASP A 91 22.70 4.21 -17.57
CA ASP A 91 24.09 4.35 -17.13
C ASP A 91 24.46 3.29 -16.09
N TYR A 92 23.51 2.88 -15.25
CA TYR A 92 23.70 1.80 -14.28
C TYR A 92 24.02 0.47 -14.96
N ILE A 93 23.23 0.10 -15.97
CA ILE A 93 23.43 -1.13 -16.75
C ILE A 93 24.78 -1.08 -17.47
N LYS A 94 25.14 0.06 -18.08
CA LYS A 94 26.48 0.24 -18.70
C LYS A 94 27.60 0.00 -17.69
N ALA A 95 27.50 0.62 -16.51
CA ALA A 95 28.50 0.46 -15.45
C ALA A 95 28.61 -1.01 -14.99
N LYS A 96 27.48 -1.71 -14.85
CA LYS A 96 27.44 -3.12 -14.45
C LYS A 96 28.06 -4.04 -15.49
N ASN A 97 27.75 -3.83 -16.77
CA ASN A 97 28.33 -4.57 -17.88
C ASN A 97 29.85 -4.42 -17.94
N ILE A 98 30.38 -3.22 -17.71
CA ILE A 98 31.84 -2.97 -17.64
C ILE A 98 32.49 -3.76 -16.49
N SER A 99 31.77 -3.93 -15.38
CA SER A 99 32.26 -4.66 -14.21
C SER A 99 31.98 -6.17 -14.23
N GLU A 100 31.41 -6.70 -15.32
CA GLU A 100 30.97 -8.11 -15.45
C GLU A 100 30.05 -8.58 -14.30
N ASP A 101 29.28 -7.65 -13.72
CA ASP A 101 28.36 -7.94 -12.62
C ASP A 101 26.95 -8.19 -13.15
N ASN A 102 26.58 -9.47 -13.22
CA ASN A 102 25.26 -9.91 -13.70
C ASN A 102 24.13 -9.66 -12.69
N ASN A 103 24.44 -9.28 -11.44
CA ASN A 103 23.42 -8.96 -10.46
C ASN A 103 22.90 -7.55 -10.78
N THR A 104 21.71 -7.45 -11.37
CA THR A 104 21.09 -6.17 -11.71
C THR A 104 19.60 -6.16 -11.36
N CYS A 105 19.10 -5.05 -10.81
CA CYS A 105 17.69 -4.73 -10.87
C CYS A 105 17.42 -4.11 -12.26
N ILE A 106 16.83 -4.86 -13.18
CA ILE A 106 16.44 -4.31 -14.49
C ILE A 106 15.11 -3.58 -14.34
N TYR A 107 15.11 -2.26 -14.51
CA TYR A 107 13.89 -1.48 -14.48
C TYR A 107 13.06 -1.71 -15.74
N TYR A 108 11.85 -2.18 -15.52
CA TYR A 108 10.79 -2.19 -16.52
C TYR A 108 9.78 -1.12 -16.13
N SER A 109 9.31 -0.35 -17.11
CA SER A 109 8.28 0.66 -16.88
C SER A 109 6.97 -0.07 -16.66
N TYR A 110 6.60 -0.31 -15.39
CA TYR A 110 5.33 -0.94 -15.05
C TYR A 110 4.15 -0.30 -15.79
N LYS A 111 4.20 1.02 -15.98
CA LYS A 111 3.18 1.81 -16.68
C LYS A 111 2.94 1.37 -18.11
N ASP A 112 3.98 0.94 -18.81
CA ASP A 112 3.92 0.63 -20.24
C ASP A 112 3.73 -0.88 -20.48
N ASP A 113 3.98 -1.71 -19.46
CA ASP A 113 3.97 -3.17 -19.57
C ASP A 113 2.72 -3.85 -19.01
N TYR A 114 1.96 -3.18 -18.13
CA TYR A 114 0.83 -3.79 -17.42
C TYR A 114 -0.42 -2.92 -17.38
N ILE A 115 -1.59 -3.59 -17.42
CA ILE A 115 -2.87 -2.96 -17.10
C ILE A 115 -2.92 -2.76 -15.59
N GLU A 116 -3.28 -1.55 -15.15
CA GLU A 116 -3.32 -1.17 -13.74
C GLU A 116 -1.99 -1.48 -13.00
N PRO A 117 -0.88 -0.85 -13.41
CA PRO A 117 0.46 -1.12 -12.87
C PRO A 117 0.57 -0.98 -11.35
N GLU A 118 -0.27 -0.14 -10.75
CA GLU A 118 -0.39 0.05 -9.30
C GLU A 118 -0.73 -1.25 -8.58
N ASN A 119 -1.66 -2.02 -9.14
CA ASN A 119 -2.10 -3.27 -8.56
C ASN A 119 -1.06 -4.39 -8.75
N ILE A 120 -0.40 -4.45 -9.92
CA ILE A 120 0.74 -5.36 -10.15
C ILE A 120 1.87 -5.09 -9.16
N MET A 121 2.16 -3.81 -8.93
CA MET A 121 3.20 -3.40 -8.01
C MET A 121 2.89 -3.80 -6.56
N LEU A 122 1.63 -3.65 -6.10
CA LEU A 122 1.17 -4.15 -4.81
C LEU A 122 1.30 -5.67 -4.68
N LEU A 123 0.93 -6.43 -5.71
CA LEU A 123 1.09 -7.89 -5.72
C LEU A 123 2.58 -8.29 -5.67
N ASN A 124 3.47 -7.53 -6.32
CA ASN A 124 4.92 -7.74 -6.25
C ASN A 124 5.48 -7.50 -4.85
N VAL A 125 5.02 -6.45 -4.16
CA VAL A 125 5.37 -6.22 -2.74
C VAL A 125 5.00 -7.42 -1.92
N PHE A 126 3.75 -7.86 -2.03
CA PHE A 126 3.27 -8.98 -1.24
C PHE A 126 4.06 -10.26 -1.52
N LYS A 127 4.38 -10.54 -2.79
CA LYS A 127 5.25 -11.65 -3.18
C LYS A 127 6.58 -11.62 -2.42
N SER A 128 7.16 -10.44 -2.22
CA SER A 128 8.43 -10.27 -1.49
C SER A 128 8.34 -10.46 0.02
N TYR A 129 7.14 -10.40 0.58
CA TYR A 129 6.88 -10.70 1.99
C TYR A 129 6.25 -12.08 2.20
N MET A 130 6.07 -12.90 1.15
CA MET A 130 5.40 -14.21 1.25
C MET A 130 6.09 -15.16 2.24
N SER A 131 7.42 -15.12 2.34
CA SER A 131 8.17 -15.95 3.29
C SER A 131 7.84 -15.58 4.73
N ASP A 132 7.95 -14.29 5.08
CA ASP A 132 7.63 -13.80 6.43
C ASP A 132 6.15 -13.98 6.76
N THR A 133 5.28 -13.81 5.76
CA THR A 133 3.84 -14.10 5.84
C THR A 133 3.61 -15.57 6.21
N LYS A 134 4.29 -16.51 5.54
CA LYS A 134 4.19 -17.95 5.84
C LYS A 134 4.63 -18.27 7.27
N VAL A 135 5.77 -17.73 7.69
CA VAL A 135 6.28 -17.92 9.06
C VAL A 135 5.28 -17.39 10.08
N THR A 136 4.74 -16.20 9.84
CA THR A 136 3.75 -15.55 10.72
C THR A 136 2.47 -16.37 10.84
N LEU A 137 1.93 -16.84 9.71
CA LEU A 137 0.72 -17.67 9.69
C LEU A 137 0.92 -19.02 10.40
N ASN A 138 2.11 -19.60 10.34
CA ASN A 138 2.42 -20.87 11.01
C ASN A 138 2.81 -20.70 12.48
N GLY A 139 2.96 -19.47 12.95
CA GLY A 139 3.30 -19.14 14.33
C GLY A 139 2.15 -19.38 15.32
N ALA A 140 2.47 -19.29 16.61
CA ALA A 140 1.50 -19.48 17.70
C ALA A 140 0.72 -18.19 18.07
N ASN A 141 1.16 -17.02 17.60
CA ASN A 141 0.55 -15.74 17.98
C ASN A 141 -0.71 -15.46 17.15
N ASN A 142 -1.88 -15.78 17.72
CA ASN A 142 -3.18 -15.63 17.05
C ASN A 142 -3.49 -14.18 16.63
N ILE A 143 -2.98 -13.17 17.34
CA ILE A 143 -3.17 -11.76 16.99
C ILE A 143 -2.42 -11.44 15.69
N LEU A 144 -1.15 -11.83 15.60
CA LEU A 144 -0.34 -11.63 14.39
C LEU A 144 -0.89 -12.43 13.21
N LYS A 145 -1.36 -13.66 13.44
CA LYS A 145 -2.04 -14.47 12.42
C LYS A 145 -3.28 -13.76 11.88
N SER A 146 -4.12 -13.19 12.76
CA SER A 146 -5.32 -12.45 12.35
C SER A 146 -4.98 -11.21 11.51
N PHE A 147 -3.97 -10.43 11.91
CA PHE A 147 -3.50 -9.30 11.10
C PHE A 147 -2.94 -9.74 9.74
N CYS A 148 -2.14 -10.81 9.74
CA CYS A 148 -1.58 -11.40 8.53
C CYS A 148 -2.68 -11.88 7.58
N HIS A 149 -3.72 -12.54 8.11
CA HIS A 149 -4.89 -12.99 7.34
C HIS A 149 -5.63 -11.82 6.69
N LYS A 150 -5.95 -10.77 7.46
CA LYS A 150 -6.60 -9.56 6.91
C LYS A 150 -5.77 -8.92 5.81
N TYR A 151 -4.45 -8.89 6.00
CA TYR A 151 -3.53 -8.36 5.01
C TYR A 151 -3.51 -9.21 3.73
N ILE A 152 -3.49 -10.54 3.84
CA ILE A 152 -3.60 -11.45 2.68
C ILE A 152 -4.90 -11.22 1.90
N CYS A 153 -6.00 -11.01 2.62
CA CYS A 153 -7.28 -10.70 2.01
C CYS A 153 -7.25 -9.45 1.12
N GLU A 154 -6.49 -8.42 1.49
CA GLU A 154 -6.33 -7.22 0.65
C GLU A 154 -5.71 -7.58 -0.73
N PHE A 155 -4.69 -8.45 -0.78
CA PHE A 155 -4.07 -8.89 -2.05
C PHE A 155 -4.89 -9.89 -2.83
N VAL A 156 -5.59 -10.81 -2.15
CA VAL A 156 -6.53 -11.73 -2.81
C VAL A 156 -7.62 -10.93 -3.53
N ASN A 157 -8.14 -9.86 -2.90
CA ASN A 157 -9.13 -8.99 -3.54
C ASN A 157 -8.58 -8.29 -4.79
N ILE A 158 -7.35 -7.77 -4.71
CA ILE A 158 -6.67 -7.13 -5.85
C ILE A 158 -6.51 -8.14 -6.99
N TYR A 159 -5.94 -9.31 -6.69
CA TYR A 159 -5.76 -10.38 -7.67
C TYR A 159 -7.10 -10.75 -8.34
N ASN A 160 -8.17 -10.91 -7.55
CA ASN A 160 -9.50 -11.28 -8.07
C ASN A 160 -10.06 -10.27 -9.04
N LYS A 161 -10.06 -9.00 -8.65
CA LYS A 161 -10.57 -7.91 -9.48
C LYS A 161 -9.80 -7.86 -10.79
N MET A 162 -8.47 -7.93 -10.74
CA MET A 162 -7.65 -7.90 -11.94
C MET A 162 -7.87 -9.14 -12.82
N ASN A 163 -7.79 -10.34 -12.25
CA ASN A 163 -7.89 -11.58 -13.00
C ASN A 163 -9.27 -11.70 -13.67
N SER A 164 -10.34 -11.37 -12.94
CA SER A 164 -11.70 -11.45 -13.47
C SER A 164 -11.95 -10.45 -14.58
N LYS A 165 -11.46 -9.21 -14.41
CA LYS A 165 -11.65 -8.12 -15.37
C LYS A 165 -10.84 -8.31 -16.64
N TYR A 166 -9.61 -8.83 -16.54
CA TYR A 166 -8.64 -8.80 -17.64
C TYR A 166 -8.28 -10.15 -18.22
N CYS A 167 -8.51 -11.27 -17.52
CA CYS A 167 -7.98 -12.58 -17.92
C CYS A 167 -9.03 -13.65 -18.19
N LEU A 168 -10.32 -13.37 -17.97
CA LEU A 168 -11.41 -14.35 -18.14
C LEU A 168 -12.24 -14.15 -19.44
N GLY A 169 -11.89 -13.19 -20.30
CA GLY A 169 -12.65 -12.86 -21.51
C GLY A 169 -12.06 -13.43 -22.81
N GLU A 170 -12.92 -13.62 -23.83
CA GLU A 170 -12.51 -13.94 -25.20
C GLU A 170 -12.26 -12.64 -25.99
N GLY A 171 -11.13 -12.56 -26.70
CA GLY A 171 -10.78 -11.39 -27.52
C GLY A 171 -9.32 -11.37 -27.93
N SER A 172 -8.96 -10.42 -28.79
CA SER A 172 -7.55 -10.17 -29.13
C SER A 172 -6.82 -9.63 -27.90
N ILE A 173 -5.90 -10.42 -27.36
CA ILE A 173 -5.08 -10.04 -26.21
C ILE A 173 -4.00 -9.08 -26.71
N ASP A 174 -4.07 -7.81 -26.31
CA ASP A 174 -2.95 -6.90 -26.55
C ASP A 174 -1.74 -7.26 -25.66
N LYS A 175 -0.56 -6.73 -25.99
CA LYS A 175 0.68 -7.09 -25.28
C LYS A 175 0.62 -6.79 -23.78
N MET A 176 -0.07 -5.72 -23.38
CA MET A 176 -0.18 -5.28 -21.99
C MET A 176 -1.12 -6.19 -21.21
N GLN A 177 -2.24 -6.61 -21.81
CA GLN A 177 -3.14 -7.61 -21.27
C GLN A 177 -2.43 -8.96 -21.11
N GLN A 178 -1.68 -9.40 -22.13
CA GLN A 178 -0.90 -10.63 -22.09
C GLN A 178 0.07 -10.62 -20.90
N ASN A 179 0.90 -9.58 -20.79
CA ASN A 179 1.86 -9.44 -19.70
C ASN A 179 1.17 -9.43 -18.33
N THR A 180 0.02 -8.75 -18.21
CA THR A 180 -0.79 -8.69 -16.97
C THR A 180 -1.28 -10.07 -16.56
N CYS A 181 -1.85 -10.84 -17.49
CA CYS A 181 -2.38 -12.17 -17.20
C CYS A 181 -1.28 -13.21 -16.95
N GLU A 182 -0.16 -13.14 -17.65
CA GLU A 182 1.02 -13.97 -17.37
C GLU A 182 1.57 -13.72 -15.97
N TYR A 183 1.64 -12.45 -15.56
CA TYR A 183 2.03 -12.07 -14.20
C TYR A 183 1.05 -12.64 -13.17
N LEU A 184 -0.25 -12.42 -13.34
CA LEU A 184 -1.28 -12.91 -12.40
C LEU A 184 -1.26 -14.43 -12.28
N SER A 185 -1.12 -15.15 -13.40
CA SER A 185 -0.97 -16.61 -13.40
C SER A 185 0.25 -17.06 -12.58
N THR A 186 1.39 -16.39 -12.77
CA THR A 186 2.61 -16.64 -11.99
C THR A 186 2.43 -16.34 -10.50
N PHE A 187 1.76 -15.23 -10.18
CA PHE A 187 1.42 -14.85 -8.81
C PHE A 187 0.55 -15.93 -8.15
N LYS A 188 -0.53 -16.36 -8.81
CA LYS A 188 -1.42 -17.43 -8.34
C LYS A 188 -0.64 -18.71 -8.03
N ARG A 189 0.21 -19.14 -8.97
CA ARG A 189 1.03 -20.34 -8.79
C ARG A 189 1.92 -20.23 -7.55
N ASN A 190 2.61 -19.10 -7.37
CA ASN A 190 3.48 -18.91 -6.21
C ASN A 190 2.69 -18.88 -4.90
N TYR A 191 1.57 -18.17 -4.86
CA TYR A 191 0.69 -18.12 -3.71
C TYR A 191 0.20 -19.52 -3.31
N MET A 192 -0.30 -20.29 -4.29
CA MET A 192 -0.85 -21.62 -4.02
C MET A 192 0.24 -22.59 -3.53
N LEU A 193 1.42 -22.56 -4.16
CA LEU A 193 2.53 -23.46 -3.82
C LEU A 193 3.20 -23.12 -2.49
N TYR A 194 3.51 -21.85 -2.26
CA TYR A 194 4.35 -21.46 -1.13
C TYR A 194 3.54 -21.10 0.11
N LEU A 195 2.41 -20.41 -0.07
CA LEU A 195 1.66 -19.85 1.03
C LEU A 195 0.46 -20.72 1.42
N TYR A 196 -0.35 -21.17 0.45
CA TYR A 196 -1.59 -21.89 0.72
C TYR A 196 -1.39 -23.37 1.10
N LYS A 197 -0.56 -24.11 0.35
CA LYS A 197 -0.45 -25.57 0.46
C LYS A 197 -0.09 -26.09 1.86
N ASP A 198 0.78 -25.39 2.58
CA ASP A 198 1.37 -25.88 3.84
C ASP A 198 0.67 -25.32 5.10
N GLN A 199 -0.57 -24.84 4.97
CA GLN A 199 -1.33 -24.28 6.08
C GLN A 199 -2.12 -25.32 6.85
N LYS A 200 -2.27 -25.07 8.16
CA LYS A 200 -3.24 -25.78 8.99
C LYS A 200 -4.66 -25.43 8.56
N GLU A 201 -5.57 -26.38 8.67
CA GLU A 201 -6.98 -26.23 8.25
C GLU A 201 -7.66 -25.00 8.89
N GLU A 202 -7.38 -24.77 10.17
CA GLU A 202 -7.91 -23.67 10.99
C GLU A 202 -7.39 -22.29 10.58
N ASP A 203 -6.23 -22.24 9.92
CA ASP A 203 -5.56 -21.01 9.49
C ASP A 203 -5.66 -20.79 7.98
N LYS A 204 -6.46 -21.61 7.28
CA LYS A 204 -6.55 -21.57 5.83
C LYS A 204 -7.00 -20.21 5.33
N ILE A 205 -6.08 -19.55 4.63
CA ILE A 205 -6.30 -18.35 3.83
C ILE A 205 -7.12 -18.71 2.56
N PRO A 206 -7.71 -17.73 1.87
CA PRO A 206 -8.51 -18.00 0.68
C PRO A 206 -7.70 -18.66 -0.43
N SER A 207 -8.26 -19.67 -1.09
CA SER A 207 -7.66 -20.25 -2.31
C SER A 207 -7.86 -19.33 -3.51
N LEU A 208 -6.83 -19.19 -4.36
CA LEU A 208 -6.90 -18.49 -5.65
C LEU A 208 -7.43 -19.35 -6.81
N GLU A 209 -7.95 -20.55 -6.53
CA GLU A 209 -8.62 -21.40 -7.52
C GLU A 209 -10.13 -21.13 -7.60
N LYS A 210 -10.79 -20.91 -6.46
CA LYS A 210 -12.23 -20.64 -6.35
C LYS A 210 -12.47 -19.30 -5.66
N VAL A 211 -11.90 -18.25 -6.25
CA VAL A 211 -11.53 -17.11 -5.42
C VAL A 211 -12.70 -16.29 -4.92
N GLU A 212 -13.82 -16.25 -5.65
CA GLU A 212 -14.99 -15.49 -5.23
C GLU A 212 -15.66 -16.13 -4.00
N GLU A 213 -15.90 -17.44 -4.04
CA GLU A 213 -16.46 -18.22 -2.91
C GLU A 213 -15.53 -18.19 -1.70
N GLU A 214 -14.24 -18.47 -1.91
CA GLU A 214 -13.23 -18.52 -0.85
C GLU A 214 -12.99 -17.15 -0.20
N TYR A 215 -12.97 -16.07 -1.00
CA TYR A 215 -12.81 -14.72 -0.50
C TYR A 215 -13.98 -14.31 0.41
N ILE A 216 -15.21 -14.56 0.00
CA ILE A 216 -16.39 -14.28 0.83
C ILE A 216 -16.32 -15.05 2.15
N LEU A 217 -16.02 -16.35 2.08
CA LEU A 217 -16.00 -17.23 3.27
C LEU A 217 -14.87 -16.91 4.26
N LYS A 218 -13.70 -16.53 3.76
CA LYS A 218 -12.47 -16.41 4.57
C LYS A 218 -12.06 -14.97 4.84
N CYS A 219 -12.43 -14.00 4.00
CA CYS A 219 -12.00 -12.61 4.17
C CYS A 219 -13.10 -11.67 4.66
N GLN A 220 -14.36 -11.93 4.33
CA GLN A 220 -15.47 -11.03 4.68
C GLN A 220 -16.14 -11.36 6.02
N LYS A 221 -15.74 -12.44 6.71
CA LYS A 221 -16.31 -12.80 8.03
C LYS A 221 -16.08 -11.77 9.13
N ASP A 222 -15.09 -10.88 9.00
CA ASP A 222 -14.76 -9.87 10.00
C ASP A 222 -15.35 -8.47 9.73
N GLU A 223 -15.94 -8.21 8.56
CA GLU A 223 -16.59 -6.92 8.26
C GLU A 223 -18.04 -6.85 8.78
N GLN A 224 -18.62 -8.00 9.16
CA GLN A 224 -19.99 -8.10 9.66
C GLN A 224 -20.12 -8.29 11.17
N ARG A 225 -19.02 -8.25 11.93
CA ARG A 225 -19.13 -8.24 13.39
C ARG A 225 -19.46 -6.80 13.82
N PRO A 226 -20.64 -6.52 14.39
CA PRO A 226 -20.86 -5.23 15.03
C PRO A 226 -19.72 -5.03 16.03
N ALA A 227 -19.14 -3.83 16.06
CA ALA A 227 -18.25 -3.45 17.14
C ALA A 227 -18.96 -3.85 18.45
N LEU A 228 -18.36 -4.79 19.20
CA LEU A 228 -18.85 -5.17 20.51
C LEU A 228 -18.99 -3.87 21.28
N THR A 229 -20.24 -3.48 21.54
CA THR A 229 -20.59 -2.43 22.48
C THR A 229 -19.81 -2.74 23.74
N ALA A 230 -18.83 -1.89 24.04
CA ALA A 230 -18.25 -1.85 25.37
C ALA A 230 -19.42 -1.49 26.29
N GLU A 231 -20.00 -2.49 26.93
CA GLU A 231 -20.88 -2.31 28.08
C GLU A 231 -20.06 -1.55 29.11
N VAL A 232 -20.31 -0.25 29.19
CA VAL A 232 -19.90 0.56 30.31
C VAL A 232 -20.70 0.03 31.49
N HIS A 233 -20.08 -0.84 32.28
CA HIS A 233 -20.49 -1.10 33.64
C HIS A 233 -20.47 0.24 34.38
N ALA A 234 -21.62 0.90 34.40
CA ALA A 234 -21.86 2.03 35.29
C ALA A 234 -21.90 1.46 36.71
N GLU A 235 -20.84 1.71 37.48
CA GLU A 235 -20.91 1.61 38.92
C GLU A 235 -22.04 2.51 39.42
N GLY A 236 -22.99 1.90 40.12
CA GLY A 236 -24.14 2.60 40.69
C GLY A 236 -23.71 3.56 41.82
N PRO A 237 -24.30 4.76 41.94
CA PRO A 237 -24.04 5.63 43.07
C PRO A 237 -24.78 5.12 44.33
N LEU A 238 -24.02 4.86 45.40
CA LEU A 238 -24.55 4.69 46.75
C LEU A 238 -25.03 6.04 47.35
N PRO A 239 -25.96 6.02 48.33
CA PRO A 239 -26.94 7.09 48.54
C PRO A 239 -26.46 8.28 49.38
N HIS A 240 -27.15 9.40 49.16
CA HIS A 240 -27.01 10.71 49.80
C HIS A 240 -27.33 10.70 51.31
N PRO A 241 -26.78 11.67 52.06
CA PRO A 241 -27.47 12.30 53.18
C PRO A 241 -27.95 13.72 52.84
N ARG A 242 -29.18 14.02 53.29
CA ARG A 242 -29.92 15.29 53.18
C ARG A 242 -29.24 16.47 53.89
N GLY A 243 -29.52 17.69 53.37
CA GLY A 243 -29.40 18.95 54.12
C GLY A 243 -29.71 20.21 53.29
N ASP A 244 -31.00 20.55 53.17
CA ASP A 244 -31.63 21.86 53.36
C ASP A 244 -31.11 23.20 52.73
N THR A 245 -32.05 23.85 52.01
CA THR A 245 -32.47 25.29 52.09
C THR A 245 -32.02 26.32 51.02
N GLN A 246 -33.04 26.76 50.26
CA GLN A 246 -33.39 28.08 49.67
C GLN A 246 -32.46 28.88 48.72
N GLY A 247 -33.05 29.33 47.61
CA GLY A 247 -33.03 30.76 47.21
C GLY A 247 -32.77 31.12 45.73
N GLY A 248 -33.73 31.82 45.09
CA GLY A 248 -33.56 32.71 43.90
C GLY A 248 -33.74 32.06 42.51
N THR A 249 -34.85 32.23 41.77
CA THR A 249 -35.25 33.37 40.89
C THR A 249 -34.13 33.77 39.91
N HIS A 250 -34.27 33.68 38.57
CA HIS A 250 -34.88 34.67 37.65
C HIS A 250 -34.98 34.05 36.24
N THR A 251 -36.18 33.93 35.63
CA THR A 251 -36.79 34.86 34.64
C THR A 251 -36.33 34.62 33.18
N PHE A 252 -37.19 33.94 32.40
CA PHE A 252 -37.30 34.04 30.92
C PHE A 252 -37.74 35.45 30.50
N PRO A 253 -37.41 35.95 29.29
CA PRO A 253 -38.32 35.84 28.12
C PRO A 253 -37.54 35.77 26.77
N SER A 254 -38.05 35.52 25.57
CA SER A 254 -39.35 35.10 25.02
C SER A 254 -39.12 34.81 23.54
N GLN A 255 -39.85 33.84 23.02
CA GLN A 255 -40.16 33.65 21.60
C GLN A 255 -41.19 34.71 21.13
N PRO A 256 -41.35 34.95 19.82
CA PRO A 256 -42.66 35.25 19.26
C PRO A 256 -43.18 34.10 18.40
N THR A 257 -44.45 33.78 18.63
CA THR A 257 -45.29 32.76 18.01
C THR A 257 -46.14 33.34 16.86
N HIS A 258 -46.78 32.40 16.13
CA HIS A 258 -47.96 32.51 15.24
C HIS A 258 -47.68 32.36 13.73
N SER A 259 -48.36 31.48 12.97
CA SER A 259 -49.56 30.65 13.23
C SER A 259 -49.77 29.58 12.13
N ASN A 260 -50.26 28.39 12.55
CA ASN A 260 -51.30 27.47 11.99
C ASN A 260 -51.53 27.35 10.47
N SER A 261 -51.89 26.23 9.83
CA SER A 261 -52.18 24.82 10.18
C SER A 261 -52.49 24.09 8.86
N ASP A 262 -52.01 22.85 8.65
CA ASP A 262 -52.82 21.68 8.25
C ASP A 262 -51.95 20.43 7.97
N PRO A 263 -52.45 19.20 8.25
CA PRO A 263 -51.66 17.97 8.19
C PRO A 263 -52.02 17.14 6.95
N ASN A 264 -51.05 16.83 6.09
CA ASN A 264 -51.04 15.59 5.30
C ASN A 264 -49.76 15.39 4.48
N ASN A 265 -49.22 14.17 4.58
CA ASN A 265 -48.34 13.46 3.65
C ASN A 265 -46.89 13.95 3.38
N SER A 266 -45.98 13.17 3.97
CA SER A 266 -44.94 12.36 3.32
C SER A 266 -43.68 13.00 2.73
N MET A 267 -42.57 12.29 3.01
CA MET A 267 -41.27 12.25 2.32
C MET A 267 -40.18 13.24 2.76
N SER A 268 -39.36 12.74 3.68
CA SER A 268 -37.89 12.56 3.56
C SER A 268 -37.12 13.55 2.66
N SER A 269 -36.22 14.32 3.27
CA SER A 269 -34.89 14.60 2.71
C SER A 269 -33.91 15.08 3.79
N THR A 270 -33.47 14.17 4.66
CA THR A 270 -32.24 14.42 5.42
C THR A 270 -31.06 14.10 4.50
N VAL A 271 -30.59 15.11 3.78
CA VAL A 271 -29.31 15.02 3.07
C VAL A 271 -28.20 15.10 4.13
N SER A 272 -27.73 13.93 4.56
CA SER A 272 -26.45 13.82 5.27
C SER A 272 -25.33 14.15 4.30
N THR A 273 -24.81 15.36 4.39
CA THR A 273 -23.56 15.75 3.74
C THR A 273 -22.41 14.99 4.42
N ALA A 274 -22.15 13.76 3.97
CA ALA A 274 -20.91 13.07 4.26
C ALA A 274 -19.80 13.76 3.46
N VAL A 275 -19.13 14.72 4.09
CA VAL A 275 -17.87 15.28 3.62
C VAL A 275 -16.82 14.18 3.73
N GLY A 276 -16.76 13.33 2.72
CA GLY A 276 -15.66 12.41 2.51
C GLY A 276 -14.45 13.21 2.03
N THR A 277 -13.61 13.66 2.95
CA THR A 277 -12.22 13.99 2.63
C THR A 277 -11.53 12.70 2.20
N VAL A 278 -11.57 12.39 0.91
CA VAL A 278 -10.63 11.46 0.28
C VAL A 278 -9.28 12.17 0.28
N ALA A 279 -8.57 12.08 1.39
CA ALA A 279 -7.17 12.47 1.46
C ALA A 279 -6.36 11.43 0.68
N GLY A 280 -5.96 11.81 -0.53
CA GLY A 280 -5.08 11.06 -1.42
C GLY A 280 -3.67 10.91 -0.86
N ALA A 281 -3.51 10.13 0.20
CA ALA A 281 -2.31 9.33 0.35
C ALA A 281 -2.50 8.12 -0.55
N SER A 282 -1.66 7.96 -1.58
CA SER A 282 -1.64 6.79 -2.47
C SER A 282 -1.92 5.53 -1.63
N SER A 283 -3.01 4.81 -1.92
CA SER A 283 -3.43 3.59 -1.21
C SER A 283 -2.26 2.63 -1.01
N ILE A 284 -1.32 2.64 -1.96
CA ILE A 284 -0.06 1.91 -1.96
C ILE A 284 0.87 2.30 -0.80
N LEU A 285 1.01 3.59 -0.47
CA LEU A 285 1.84 4.05 0.65
C LEU A 285 1.25 3.65 1.99
N ALA A 286 -0.07 3.75 2.15
CA ALA A 286 -0.75 3.32 3.37
C ALA A 286 -0.63 1.81 3.57
N LEU A 287 -0.81 1.04 2.49
CA LEU A 287 -0.61 -0.41 2.50
C LEU A 287 0.84 -0.75 2.82
N LEU A 288 1.82 -0.20 2.10
CA LEU A 288 3.25 -0.42 2.34
C LEU A 288 3.68 -0.08 3.77
N TYR A 289 3.25 1.08 4.28
CA TYR A 289 3.56 1.49 5.65
C TYR A 289 3.01 0.49 6.67
N LYS A 290 1.76 0.05 6.47
CA LYS A 290 1.10 -0.99 7.27
C LYS A 290 1.86 -2.33 7.19
N VAL A 291 2.45 -2.69 6.05
CA VAL A 291 3.35 -3.86 5.95
C VAL A 291 4.54 -3.69 6.87
N THR A 292 5.31 -2.63 6.67
CA THR A 292 6.56 -2.43 7.43
C THR A 292 6.34 -2.40 8.93
N GLN A 293 5.25 -1.80 9.42
CA GLN A 293 4.97 -1.74 10.86
C GLN A 293 4.56 -3.09 11.47
N ASN A 294 3.94 -3.98 10.69
CA ASN A 294 3.42 -5.26 11.22
C ASN A 294 4.40 -6.43 11.10
N PHE A 295 5.47 -6.29 10.29
CA PHE A 295 6.47 -7.33 10.02
C PHE A 295 7.89 -6.99 10.51
N THR A 296 8.05 -5.93 11.31
CA THR A 296 9.33 -5.57 11.97
C THR A 296 9.19 -5.69 13.48
#